data_AF-A0A8S3K2P2-F1
#
_entry.id   AF-A0A8S3K2P2-F1
#
_cell.length_a   1.000
_cell.length_b   1.000
_cell.length_c   1.000
_cell.angle_alpha   90.00
_cell.angle_beta   90.00
_cell.angle_gamma   90.00
#
_symmetry.space_group_name_H-M   'P 1'
#
loop_
_entity.id
_entity.type
_entity.pdbx_description
1 polymer ?
#
loop_
_entity_poly.entity_id
_entity_poly.type
_entity_poly.pdbx_seq_one_letter_code
_entity_poly.pdbx_strand_id
1 'polypeptide(L)'
;LECSEQLGDLVKSIDPTLALSVYLRANIPMKVIQCFAETGQYQKIVLYAKKVNFQPDYIYLLRSIMRINPDQGVQFAQLLVQDSEPLADLTQVVDVFVEQNLTQQCTAFLLDALKNNREDQGHLQTRLLEMNLMQAPQ
;
A
#
# COMPACT_ATOMS: atom_id res chain seq x y z
N LEU A 1 -28.47 5.29 18.53
CA LEU A 1 -27.80 6.01 17.41
C LEU A 1 -26.82 5.03 16.80
N GLU A 2 -27.23 4.33 15.75
CA GLU A 2 -26.37 3.40 15.02
C GLU A 2 -25.37 4.22 14.21
N CYS A 3 -24.08 4.09 14.51
CA CYS A 3 -23.02 4.67 13.68
C CYS A 3 -23.09 3.96 12.33
N SER A 4 -23.74 4.58 11.35
CA SER A 4 -23.90 4.04 9.99
C SER A 4 -22.85 4.61 9.06
N GLU A 5 -22.55 3.90 7.97
CA GLU A 5 -21.68 4.34 6.88
C GLU A 5 -22.01 5.77 6.42
N GLN A 6 -23.31 6.08 6.30
CA GLN A 6 -23.80 7.39 5.86
C GLN A 6 -23.45 8.52 6.83
N LEU A 7 -23.38 8.23 8.14
CA LEU A 7 -22.97 9.22 9.14
C LEU A 7 -21.47 9.49 9.04
N GLY A 8 -20.67 8.44 8.81
CA GLY A 8 -19.24 8.58 8.59
C GLY A 8 -18.91 9.38 7.32
N ASP A 9 -19.65 9.16 6.23
CA ASP A 9 -19.43 9.87 4.96
C ASP A 9 -19.79 11.36 5.08
N LEU A 10 -20.88 11.68 5.78
CA LEU A 10 -21.28 13.06 6.06
C LEU A 10 -20.25 13.80 6.95
N VAL A 11 -19.73 13.11 7.97
CA VAL A 11 -18.72 13.69 8.87
C VAL A 11 -17.38 13.86 8.15
N LYS A 12 -17.03 12.97 7.20
CA LYS A 12 -15.78 13.03 6.44
C LYS A 12 -15.61 14.35 5.68
N SER A 13 -16.70 14.94 5.18
CA SER A 13 -16.66 16.25 4.50
C SER A 13 -16.33 17.41 5.43
N ILE A 14 -16.49 17.24 6.75
CA ILE A 14 -16.28 18.29 7.77
C ILE A 14 -14.98 18.05 8.52
N ASP A 15 -14.80 16.83 9.05
CA ASP A 15 -13.63 16.42 9.79
C ASP A 15 -13.29 14.93 9.53
N PRO A 16 -12.20 14.64 8.79
CA PRO A 16 -11.81 13.26 8.48
C PRO A 16 -11.37 12.46 9.72
N THR A 17 -10.90 13.14 10.78
CA THR A 17 -10.43 12.49 12.02
C THR A 17 -11.61 11.99 12.86
N LEU A 18 -12.68 12.78 12.91
CA LEU A 18 -13.93 12.39 13.55
C LEU A 18 -14.63 11.27 12.77
N ALA A 19 -14.60 11.33 11.44
CA ALA A 19 -15.13 10.28 10.57
C ALA A 19 -14.47 8.92 10.82
N LEU A 20 -13.15 8.90 11.01
CA LEU A 20 -12.41 7.69 11.38
C LEU A 20 -12.95 7.05 12.68
N SER A 21 -13.24 7.86 13.70
CA SER A 21 -13.81 7.39 14.97
C SER A 21 -15.23 6.83 14.80
N VAL A 22 -16.02 7.41 13.89
CA VAL A 22 -17.35 6.91 13.53
C VAL A 22 -17.24 5.57 12.81
N TYR A 23 -16.35 5.43 11.81
CA TYR A 23 -16.15 4.18 11.08
C TYR A 23 -15.64 3.04 11.98
N LEU A 24 -14.75 3.36 12.94
CA LEU A 24 -14.28 2.42 13.95
C LEU A 24 -15.43 1.92 14.84
N ARG A 25 -16.33 2.81 15.26
CA ARG A 25 -17.53 2.45 16.04
C ARG A 25 -18.60 1.73 15.22
N ALA A 26 -18.70 2.05 13.93
CA ALA A 26 -19.59 1.40 12.97
C ALA A 26 -19.12 -0.01 12.58
N ASN A 27 -17.90 -0.40 12.96
CA ASN A 27 -17.28 -1.68 12.60
C ASN A 27 -17.18 -1.91 11.08
N ILE A 28 -16.87 -0.85 10.32
CA ILE A 28 -16.73 -0.91 8.85
C ILE A 28 -15.23 -0.81 8.49
N PRO A 29 -14.48 -1.92 8.44
CA PRO A 29 -13.03 -1.89 8.26
C PRO A 29 -12.59 -1.29 6.93
N MET A 30 -13.37 -1.48 5.85
CA MET A 30 -13.04 -0.95 4.53
C MET A 30 -12.94 0.59 4.52
N LYS A 31 -13.92 1.29 5.13
CA LYS A 31 -13.92 2.75 5.21
C LYS A 31 -12.85 3.29 6.18
N VAL A 32 -12.57 2.57 7.27
CA VAL A 32 -11.46 2.91 8.18
C VAL A 32 -10.13 2.91 7.43
N ILE A 33 -9.87 1.86 6.65
CA ILE A 33 -8.64 1.71 5.88
C ILE A 33 -8.52 2.79 4.80
N GLN A 34 -9.62 3.09 4.10
CA GLN A 34 -9.64 4.15 3.11
C GLN A 34 -9.35 5.53 3.73
N CYS A 35 -9.93 5.82 4.91
CA CYS A 35 -9.66 7.06 5.63
C CYS A 35 -8.21 7.14 6.12
N PHE A 36 -7.62 6.03 6.58
CA PHE A 36 -6.19 5.99 6.91
C PHE A 36 -5.30 6.20 5.68
N ALA A 37 -5.68 5.65 4.52
CA ALA A 37 -4.93 5.84 3.27
C ALA A 37 -4.98 7.30 2.79
N GLU A 38 -6.13 7.95 2.90
CA GLU A 38 -6.31 9.37 2.57
C GLU A 38 -5.57 10.31 3.53
N THR A 39 -5.45 9.92 4.80
CA THR A 39 -4.70 10.68 5.82
C THR A 39 -3.20 10.34 5.85
N GLY A 40 -2.73 9.44 4.99
CA GLY A 40 -1.32 9.02 4.92
C GLY A 40 -0.85 8.15 6.10
N GLN A 41 -1.75 7.62 6.91
CA GLN A 41 -1.44 6.86 8.13
C GLN A 41 -1.30 5.35 7.85
N TYR A 42 -0.41 4.99 6.93
CA TYR A 42 -0.28 3.62 6.40
C TYR A 42 0.11 2.57 7.45
N GLN A 43 0.96 2.92 8.41
CA GLN A 43 1.31 2.02 9.52
C GLN A 43 0.07 1.58 10.33
N LYS A 44 -0.88 2.49 10.53
CA LYS A 44 -2.12 2.18 11.25
C LYS A 44 -3.05 1.26 10.46
N ILE A 45 -3.00 1.29 9.12
CA ILE A 45 -3.77 0.39 8.27
C ILE A 45 -3.40 -1.06 8.57
N VAL A 46 -2.11 -1.36 8.57
CA VAL A 46 -1.60 -2.72 8.83
C VAL A 46 -1.92 -3.15 10.26
N LEU A 47 -1.67 -2.29 11.24
CA LEU A 47 -1.97 -2.58 12.66
C LEU A 47 -3.46 -2.82 12.88
N TYR A 48 -4.33 -2.03 12.25
CA TYR A 48 -5.77 -2.17 12.35
C TYR A 48 -6.25 -3.47 11.69
N ALA A 49 -5.82 -3.74 10.45
CA ALA A 49 -6.12 -4.96 9.71
C ALA A 49 -5.77 -6.23 10.52
N LYS A 50 -4.56 -6.27 11.11
CA LYS A 50 -4.13 -7.35 12.02
C LYS A 50 -5.02 -7.43 13.27
N LYS A 51 -5.35 -6.29 13.88
CA LYS A 51 -6.18 -6.24 15.11
C LYS A 51 -7.60 -6.75 14.90
N VAL A 52 -8.23 -6.39 13.79
CA VAL A 52 -9.60 -6.83 13.46
C VAL A 52 -9.64 -8.15 12.68
N ASN A 53 -8.49 -8.78 12.43
CA ASN A 53 -8.35 -9.97 11.58
C ASN A 53 -9.02 -9.78 10.20
N PHE A 54 -8.94 -8.56 9.67
CA PHE A 54 -9.47 -8.22 8.35
C PHE A 54 -8.31 -8.12 7.37
N GLN A 55 -8.38 -8.86 6.27
CA GLN A 55 -7.42 -8.77 5.17
C GLN A 55 -8.00 -7.87 4.08
N PRO A 56 -7.61 -6.59 3.99
CA PRO A 56 -7.97 -5.77 2.85
C PRO A 56 -7.20 -6.21 1.60
N ASP A 57 -7.71 -5.83 0.43
CA ASP A 57 -6.96 -5.94 -0.80
C ASP A 57 -5.86 -4.85 -0.84
N TYR A 58 -4.68 -5.21 -0.34
CA TYR A 58 -3.52 -4.32 -0.25
C TYR A 58 -3.03 -3.86 -1.63
N ILE A 59 -3.16 -4.71 -2.66
CA ILE A 59 -2.74 -4.40 -4.03
C ILE A 59 -3.67 -3.35 -4.64
N TYR A 60 -4.98 -3.51 -4.46
CA TYR A 60 -5.95 -2.51 -4.88
C TYR A 60 -5.71 -1.17 -4.18
N LEU A 61 -5.46 -1.20 -2.86
CA LEU A 61 -5.19 0.01 -2.09
C LEU A 61 -3.88 0.69 -2.56
N LEU A 62 -2.82 -0.08 -2.77
CA LEU A 62 -1.55 0.41 -3.30
C LEU A 62 -1.74 1.07 -4.67
N ARG A 63 -2.48 0.42 -5.58
CA ARG A 63 -2.77 0.97 -6.91
C ARG A 63 -3.55 2.29 -6.82
N SER A 64 -4.50 2.39 -5.88
CA SER A 64 -5.23 3.63 -5.65
C SER A 64 -4.33 4.74 -5.10
N ILE A 65 -3.43 4.43 -4.16
CA ILE A 65 -2.49 5.40 -3.59
C ILE A 65 -1.50 5.85 -4.66
N MET A 66 -0.93 4.92 -5.43
CA MET A 66 0.05 5.22 -6.49
C MET A 66 -0.50 6.18 -7.55
N ARG A 67 -1.79 6.10 -7.88
CA ARG A 67 -2.47 7.02 -8.81
C ARG A 67 -2.60 8.45 -8.28
N ILE A 68 -2.77 8.60 -6.96
CA ILE A 68 -2.98 9.89 -6.30
C ILE A 68 -1.63 10.51 -5.92
N ASN A 69 -0.77 9.71 -5.29
CA ASN A 69 0.52 10.12 -4.79
C ASN A 69 1.54 8.94 -4.81
N PRO A 70 2.39 8.85 -5.84
CA PRO A 70 3.31 7.73 -6.00
C PRO A 70 4.37 7.64 -4.90
N ASP A 71 4.79 8.77 -4.31
CA ASP A 71 5.78 8.79 -3.23
C ASP A 71 5.25 8.07 -1.97
N GLN A 72 4.01 8.35 -1.61
CA GLN A 72 3.33 7.67 -0.52
C GLN A 72 3.05 6.19 -0.84
N GLY A 73 2.76 5.88 -2.11
CA GLY A 73 2.61 4.52 -2.58
C GLY A 73 3.88 3.68 -2.36
N VAL A 74 5.06 4.24 -2.60
CA VAL A 74 6.35 3.57 -2.34
C VAL A 74 6.49 3.22 -0.86
N GLN A 75 6.22 4.18 0.03
CA GLN A 75 6.30 3.97 1.48
C GLN A 75 5.33 2.86 1.94
N PHE A 76 4.13 2.83 1.36
CA PHE A 76 3.16 1.78 1.66
C PHE A 76 3.62 0.41 1.12
N ALA A 77 4.13 0.34 -0.11
CA ALA A 77 4.69 -0.88 -0.68
C ALA A 77 5.82 -1.46 0.19
N GLN A 78 6.73 -0.61 0.67
CA GLN A 78 7.80 -1.01 1.61
C GLN A 78 7.22 -1.64 2.88
N LEU A 79 6.21 -1.00 3.48
CA LEU A 79 5.57 -1.52 4.68
C LEU A 79 4.92 -2.92 4.46
N LEU A 80 4.38 -3.18 3.27
CA LEU A 80 3.74 -4.46 2.94
C LEU A 80 4.73 -5.61 2.80
N VAL A 81 5.97 -5.32 2.37
CA VAL A 81 7.00 -6.34 2.10
C VAL A 81 8.08 -6.45 3.18
N GLN A 82 8.16 -5.48 4.10
CA GLN A 82 9.20 -5.41 5.14
C GLN A 82 8.96 -6.36 6.32
N ASP A 83 7.71 -6.76 6.58
CA ASP A 83 7.37 -7.63 7.73
C ASP A 83 7.83 -9.08 7.50
N SER A 84 8.04 -9.85 8.57
CA SER A 84 8.49 -11.26 8.48
C SER A 84 7.51 -12.14 7.69
N GLU A 85 6.23 -11.76 7.71
CA GLU A 85 5.17 -12.30 6.86
C GLU A 85 4.75 -11.19 5.88
N PRO A 86 5.13 -11.27 4.59
CA PRO A 86 4.76 -10.26 3.61
C PRO A 86 3.23 -10.23 3.46
N LEU A 87 2.65 -9.03 3.62
CA LEU A 87 1.21 -8.81 3.53
C LEU A 87 0.72 -8.77 2.07
N ALA A 88 1.65 -8.55 1.16
CA ALA A 88 1.42 -8.54 -0.28
C ALA A 88 2.58 -9.24 -0.98
N ASP A 89 2.26 -9.93 -2.07
CA ASP A 89 3.26 -10.56 -2.91
C ASP A 89 4.14 -9.50 -3.59
N LEU A 90 5.46 -9.68 -3.52
CA LEU A 90 6.43 -8.73 -4.07
C LEU A 90 6.27 -8.57 -5.59
N THR A 91 5.94 -9.65 -6.30
CA THR A 91 5.71 -9.62 -7.75
C THR A 91 4.48 -8.78 -8.09
N GLN A 92 3.39 -8.92 -7.32
CA GLN A 92 2.19 -8.10 -7.50
C GLN A 92 2.45 -6.61 -7.22
N VAL A 93 3.24 -6.30 -6.18
CA VAL A 93 3.64 -4.92 -5.87
C VAL A 93 4.43 -4.32 -7.04
N VAL A 94 5.40 -5.06 -7.59
CA VAL A 94 6.20 -4.65 -8.75
C VAL A 94 5.33 -4.43 -9.99
N ASP A 95 4.34 -5.30 -10.22
CA ASP A 95 3.41 -5.13 -11.34
C ASP A 95 2.67 -3.79 -11.28
N VAL A 96 2.20 -3.38 -10.07
CA VAL A 96 1.56 -2.07 -9.86
C VAL A 96 2.51 -0.91 -10.21
N PHE A 97 3.78 -1.00 -9.85
CA PHE A 97 4.76 0.03 -10.22
C PHE A 97 4.94 0.14 -11.75
N VAL A 98 5.01 -1.00 -12.44
CA VAL A 98 5.16 -1.06 -13.89
C VAL A 98 3.90 -0.53 -14.59
N GLU A 99 2.71 -0.91 -14.12
CA GLU A 99 1.42 -0.40 -14.61
C GLU A 99 1.31 1.13 -14.51
N GLN A 100 1.93 1.73 -13.49
CA GLN A 100 1.95 3.18 -13.29
C GLN A 100 3.14 3.89 -13.96
N ASN A 101 3.95 3.17 -14.75
CA ASN A 101 5.17 3.69 -15.40
C ASN A 101 6.18 4.28 -14.40
N LEU A 102 6.22 3.76 -13.17
CA LEU A 102 7.08 4.23 -12.07
C LEU A 102 8.38 3.43 -11.98
N THR A 103 9.08 3.25 -13.10
CA THR A 103 10.25 2.35 -13.21
C THR A 103 11.42 2.76 -12.29
N GLN A 104 11.66 4.06 -12.12
CA GLN A 104 12.68 4.58 -11.20
C GLN A 104 12.40 4.19 -9.74
N GLN A 105 11.16 4.41 -9.30
CA GLN A 105 10.75 4.10 -7.94
C GLN A 105 10.68 2.60 -7.72
N CYS A 106 10.23 1.83 -8.72
CA CYS A 106 10.26 0.37 -8.72
C CYS A 106 11.69 -0.16 -8.52
N THR A 107 12.65 0.44 -9.22
CA THR A 107 14.06 0.06 -9.15
C THR A 107 14.62 0.31 -7.76
N ALA A 108 14.42 1.51 -7.22
CA ALA A 108 14.86 1.85 -5.87
C ALA A 108 14.21 0.95 -4.80
N PHE A 109 12.92 0.67 -4.95
CA PHE A 109 12.16 -0.23 -4.08
C PHE A 109 12.72 -1.67 -4.13
N LEU A 110 12.91 -2.21 -5.33
CA LEU A 110 13.47 -3.54 -5.53
C LEU A 110 14.91 -3.66 -5.01
N LEU A 111 15.75 -2.64 -5.17
CA LEU A 111 17.11 -2.63 -4.61
C LEU A 111 17.12 -2.79 -3.09
N ASP A 112 16.16 -2.18 -2.40
CA ASP A 112 16.02 -2.30 -0.94
C ASP A 112 15.39 -3.65 -0.53
N ALA A 113 14.31 -4.06 -1.23
CA ALA A 113 13.60 -5.30 -0.95
C ALA A 113 14.44 -6.56 -1.24
N LEU A 114 15.27 -6.53 -2.29
CA LEU A 114 16.14 -7.64 -2.72
C LEU A 114 17.52 -7.62 -2.05
N LYS A 115 17.78 -6.69 -1.13
CA LYS A 115 19.09 -6.53 -0.46
C LYS A 115 19.55 -7.78 0.29
N ASN A 116 18.62 -8.62 0.73
CA ASN A 116 18.90 -9.88 1.41
C ASN A 116 19.21 -11.05 0.46
N ASN A 117 19.17 -10.82 -0.86
CA ASN A 117 19.61 -11.73 -1.91
C ASN A 117 19.08 -13.18 -1.77
N ARG A 118 17.78 -13.32 -1.49
CA ARG A 118 17.14 -14.63 -1.36
C ARG A 118 17.02 -15.31 -2.73
N GLU A 119 17.37 -16.60 -2.80
CA GLU A 119 17.38 -17.38 -4.05
C GLU A 119 16.00 -17.43 -4.75
N ASP A 120 14.92 -17.41 -3.96
CA ASP A 120 13.53 -17.40 -4.43
C ASP A 120 13.14 -16.10 -5.18
N GLN A 121 13.97 -15.06 -5.11
CA GLN A 121 13.71 -13.76 -5.75
C GLN A 121 14.55 -13.53 -7.02
N GLY A 122 15.18 -14.58 -7.56
CA GLY A 122 16.05 -14.49 -8.74
C GLY A 122 15.35 -13.91 -9.97
N HIS A 123 14.06 -14.21 -10.19
CA HIS A 123 13.29 -13.65 -11.31
C HIS A 123 13.08 -12.14 -11.20
N LEU A 124 12.92 -11.62 -9.96
CA LEU A 124 12.77 -10.19 -9.71
C LEU A 124 14.08 -9.43 -9.89
N GLN A 125 15.22 -10.09 -9.60
CA GLN A 125 16.55 -9.54 -9.90
C GLN A 125 16.78 -9.41 -11.40
N THR A 126 16.37 -10.40 -12.20
CA THR A 126 16.42 -10.30 -13.67
C THR A 126 15.58 -9.13 -14.17
N ARG A 127 14.34 -8.99 -13.67
CA ARG A 127 13.50 -7.84 -14.02
C ARG A 127 14.12 -6.50 -13.60
N LEU A 128 14.75 -6.43 -12.43
CA LEU A 128 15.46 -5.23 -11.97
C LEU A 128 16.58 -4.83 -12.92
N LEU A 129 17.36 -5.81 -13.40
CA LEU A 129 18.44 -5.61 -14.37
C LEU A 129 17.88 -5.13 -15.71
N GLU A 130 16.79 -5.74 -16.20
CA GLU A 130 16.11 -5.29 -17.42
C GLU A 130 15.60 -3.85 -17.30
N MET A 131 14.99 -3.50 -16.17
CA MET A 131 14.51 -2.14 -15.90
C MET A 131 15.66 -1.11 -15.84
N ASN A 132 16.79 -1.46 -15.22
CA ASN A 132 17.98 -0.61 -15.19
C ASN A 132 18.57 -0.42 -16.60
N LEU A 133 18.69 -1.50 -17.39
CA LEU A 133 19.24 -1.44 -18.74
C LEU A 133 18.38 -0.56 -19.68
N MET A 134 17.05 -0.65 -19.58
CA MET A 134 16.17 0.20 -20.41
C MET A 134 16.22 1.67 -20.01
N GLN A 135 16.46 1.97 -18.73
CA GLN A 135 16.57 3.35 -18.25
C GLN A 135 17.95 3.99 -18.46
N ALA A 136 19.01 3.19 -18.43
CA ALA A 136 20.38 3.63 -18.65
C ALA A 136 21.00 2.81 -19.80
N PRO A 137 20.72 3.17 -21.06
CA PRO A 137 21.46 2.62 -22.19
C PRO A 137 22.89 3.18 -22.14
N GLN A 138 23.79 2.45 -21.49
CA GLN A 138 25.23 2.57 -21.74
C GLN A 138 25.66 1.55 -22.79
#